data_AF-A0A2J7ZFW9-F1
#
_entry.id   AF-A0A2J7ZFW9-F1
#
_cell.length_a   1.000
_cell.length_b   1.000
_cell.length_c   1.000
_cell.angle_alpha   90.00
_cell.angle_beta   90.00
_cell.angle_gamma   90.00
#
_symmetry.space_group_name_H-M   'P 1'
#
loop_
_entity.id
_entity.type
_entity.pdbx_description
1 polymer ?
#
loop_
_entity_poly.entity_id
_entity_poly.type
_entity_poly.pdbx_seq_one_letter_code
_entity_poly.pdbx_strand_id
1 'polypeptide(L)'
;MSADLEALGTSMYDGRVPTLWMDKSYPSLKPLASYVADLIERCRLMGEWVSRGPPPVFWVSGFYFTHAFLTGVKQNFARKRRIPIDTITFNYACMPGHAESYTAPPEDGALISGMFVEGARWDAEAAKLEESLPK
;
A
#
# COMPACT_ATOMS: atom_id res chain seq x y z
N MET A 1 27.97 -25.23 -7.94
CA MET A 1 26.91 -24.28 -7.56
C MET A 1 27.10 -23.05 -8.44
N SER A 2 26.05 -22.43 -8.99
CA SER A 2 26.23 -21.20 -9.79
C SER A 2 26.45 -20.01 -8.86
N ALA A 3 27.21 -19.00 -9.30
CA ALA A 3 27.48 -17.79 -8.50
C ALA A 3 26.20 -17.13 -7.97
N ASP A 4 25.13 -17.12 -8.77
CA ASP A 4 23.81 -16.60 -8.39
C ASP A 4 23.18 -17.38 -7.23
N LEU A 5 23.29 -18.72 -7.24
CA LEU A 5 22.77 -19.57 -6.17
C LEU A 5 23.61 -19.42 -4.89
N GLU A 6 24.93 -19.23 -5.00
CA GLU A 6 25.78 -18.95 -3.83
C GLU A 6 25.41 -17.61 -3.21
N ALA A 7 25.28 -16.54 -4.01
CA ALA A 7 24.91 -15.22 -3.54
C ALA A 7 23.51 -15.18 -2.89
N LEU A 8 22.56 -15.92 -3.46
CA LEU A 8 21.24 -16.13 -2.87
C LEU A 8 21.35 -16.83 -1.51
N GLY A 9 22.11 -17.92 -1.43
CA GLY A 9 22.34 -18.67 -0.20
C GLY A 9 22.96 -17.81 0.90
N THR A 10 24.00 -17.05 0.59
CA THR A 10 24.64 -16.11 1.52
C THR A 10 23.68 -15.04 1.99
N SER A 11 22.90 -14.42 1.09
CA SER A 11 21.91 -13.41 1.46
C SER A 11 20.87 -13.97 2.43
N MET A 12 20.38 -15.17 2.17
CA MET A 12 19.40 -15.83 3.03
C MET A 12 19.98 -16.19 4.39
N TYR A 13 21.21 -16.71 4.43
CA TYR A 13 21.92 -17.01 5.68
C TYR A 13 22.09 -15.75 6.54
N ASP A 14 22.42 -14.61 5.92
CA ASP A 14 22.58 -13.32 6.59
C ASP A 14 21.24 -12.63 6.95
N GLY A 15 20.10 -13.27 6.66
CA GLY A 15 18.78 -12.69 6.89
C GLY A 15 18.47 -11.47 6.01
N ARG A 16 19.10 -11.36 4.83
CA ARG A 16 18.89 -10.31 3.83
C ARG A 16 18.06 -10.85 2.66
N VAL A 17 17.28 -9.97 2.04
CA VAL A 17 16.55 -10.32 0.82
C VAL A 17 17.55 -10.43 -0.34
N PRO A 18 17.58 -11.54 -1.09
CA PRO A 18 18.46 -11.67 -2.25
C PRO A 18 18.23 -10.57 -3.30
N THR A 19 19.31 -10.01 -3.86
CA THR A 19 19.23 -8.94 -4.89
C THR A 19 18.40 -9.36 -6.09
N LEU A 20 18.54 -10.62 -6.53
CA LEU A 20 17.76 -11.19 -7.64
C LEU A 20 16.24 -11.10 -7.42
N TRP A 21 15.78 -11.15 -6.17
CA TRP A 21 14.37 -10.98 -5.83
C TRP A 21 13.99 -9.51 -5.81
N MET A 22 14.85 -8.67 -5.24
CA MET A 22 14.63 -7.22 -5.16
C MET A 22 14.44 -6.57 -6.52
N ASP A 23 15.16 -7.02 -7.56
CA ASP A 23 15.02 -6.54 -8.95
C ASP A 23 13.61 -6.73 -9.52
N LYS A 24 12.81 -7.62 -8.94
CA LYS A 24 11.43 -7.92 -9.33
C LYS A 24 10.44 -7.64 -8.21
N SER A 25 10.89 -7.05 -7.10
CA SER A 25 10.06 -6.82 -5.91
C SER A 25 9.71 -5.35 -5.71
N TYR A 26 8.79 -5.10 -4.79
CA TYR A 26 8.47 -3.77 -4.32
C TYR A 26 9.65 -3.22 -3.49
N PRO A 27 9.90 -1.89 -3.51
CA PRO A 27 10.95 -1.29 -2.70
C PRO A 27 10.78 -1.65 -1.22
N SER A 28 11.84 -2.20 -0.61
CA SER A 28 11.83 -2.64 0.78
C SER A 28 13.24 -2.62 1.35
N LEU A 29 13.35 -2.18 2.61
CA LEU A 29 14.57 -2.29 3.43
C LEU A 29 14.37 -3.29 4.58
N LYS A 30 13.30 -4.10 4.53
CA LYS A 30 12.99 -5.08 5.57
C LYS A 30 14.00 -6.24 5.54
N PRO A 31 14.41 -6.77 6.70
CA PRO A 31 15.11 -8.05 6.77
C PRO A 31 14.26 -9.18 6.16
N LEU A 32 14.91 -10.28 5.77
CA LEU A 32 14.29 -11.39 5.03
C LEU A 32 12.99 -11.88 5.66
N ALA A 33 12.97 -12.14 6.97
CA ALA A 33 11.79 -12.65 7.66
C ALA A 33 10.60 -11.67 7.56
N SER A 34 10.82 -10.38 7.86
CA SER A 34 9.79 -9.34 7.79
C SER A 34 9.38 -9.04 6.35
N TYR A 35 10.28 -9.16 5.39
CA TYR A 35 9.98 -9.04 3.96
C TYR A 35 9.06 -10.18 3.49
N VAL A 36 9.35 -11.43 3.86
CA VAL A 36 8.51 -12.58 3.49
C VAL A 36 7.12 -12.45 4.11
N ALA A 37 7.01 -12.05 5.38
CA ALA A 37 5.72 -11.78 6.01
C ALA A 37 4.92 -10.69 5.27
N ASP A 38 5.58 -9.58 4.89
CA ASP A 38 4.96 -8.49 4.12
C ASP A 38 4.51 -8.96 2.73
N LEU A 39 5.32 -9.79 2.06
CA LEU A 39 5.00 -10.37 0.76
C LEU A 39 3.76 -11.29 0.84
N ILE A 40 3.66 -12.12 1.88
CA ILE A 40 2.50 -12.99 2.12
C ILE A 40 1.23 -12.14 2.27
N GLU A 41 1.27 -11.07 3.04
CA GLU A 41 0.11 -10.17 3.21
C GLU A 41 -0.29 -9.48 1.89
N ARG A 42 0.68 -9.07 1.07
CA ARG A 42 0.40 -8.49 -0.26
C ARG A 42 -0.26 -9.51 -1.18
N CYS A 43 0.26 -10.74 -1.21
CA CYS A 43 -0.35 -11.83 -1.98
C CYS A 43 -1.76 -12.13 -1.50
N ARG A 44 -1.99 -12.15 -0.18
CA ARG A 44 -3.31 -12.34 0.43
C ARG A 44 -4.26 -11.23 0.00
N LEU A 45 -3.85 -9.96 0.08
CA LEU A 45 -4.67 -8.83 -0.37
C LEU A 45 -5.09 -8.97 -1.84
N MET A 46 -4.15 -9.29 -2.73
CA MET A 46 -4.46 -9.47 -4.15
C MET A 46 -5.37 -10.68 -4.38
N GLY A 47 -5.12 -11.79 -3.69
CA GLY A 47 -5.93 -13.01 -3.80
C GLY A 47 -7.37 -12.81 -3.31
N GLU A 48 -7.55 -12.11 -2.19
CA GLU A 48 -8.87 -11.73 -1.67
C GLU A 48 -9.59 -10.78 -2.62
N TRP A 49 -8.89 -9.79 -3.18
CA TRP A 49 -9.49 -8.90 -4.18
C TRP A 49 -9.94 -9.69 -5.43
N VAL A 50 -9.08 -10.54 -5.99
CA VAL A 50 -9.43 -11.35 -7.17
C VAL A 50 -10.62 -12.27 -6.91
N SER A 51 -10.71 -12.88 -5.72
CA SER A 51 -11.76 -13.86 -5.40
C SER A 51 -13.08 -13.25 -4.92
N ARG A 52 -13.05 -12.14 -4.19
CA ARG A 52 -14.24 -11.55 -3.54
C ARG A 52 -14.64 -10.18 -4.10
N GLY A 53 -13.82 -9.60 -4.98
CA GLY A 53 -14.00 -8.23 -5.45
C GLY A 53 -13.25 -7.20 -4.58
N PRO A 54 -13.34 -5.91 -4.95
CA PRO A 54 -12.57 -4.86 -4.30
C PRO A 54 -12.92 -4.73 -2.81
N PRO A 55 -11.92 -4.61 -1.91
CA PRO A 55 -12.19 -4.31 -0.51
C PRO A 55 -12.77 -2.90 -0.34
N PRO A 56 -13.51 -2.62 0.75
CA PRO A 56 -14.01 -1.28 1.04
C PRO A 56 -12.87 -0.28 1.32
N VAL A 57 -11.76 -0.76 1.90
CA VAL A 57 -10.54 0.01 2.15
C VAL A 57 -9.34 -0.69 1.52
N PHE A 58 -8.57 0.03 0.71
CA PHE A 58 -7.38 -0.51 0.03
C PHE A 58 -6.10 -0.23 0.85
N TRP A 59 -5.30 -1.27 1.10
CA TRP A 59 -3.96 -1.08 1.67
C TRP A 59 -3.01 -0.53 0.60
N VAL A 60 -2.87 0.81 0.56
CA VAL A 60 -2.23 1.49 -0.58
C VAL A 60 -0.73 1.17 -0.66
N SER A 61 -0.04 1.06 0.47
CA SER A 61 1.38 0.68 0.49
C SER A 61 1.60 -0.79 0.13
N GLY A 62 0.52 -1.59 0.06
CA GLY A 62 0.52 -2.97 -0.40
C GLY A 62 0.67 -3.10 -1.93
N PHE A 63 0.40 -2.05 -2.68
CA PHE A 63 0.60 -2.04 -4.13
C PHE A 63 2.08 -1.98 -4.53
N TYR A 64 2.41 -2.69 -5.60
CA TYR A 64 3.69 -2.55 -6.28
C TYR A 64 3.80 -1.18 -6.99
N PHE A 65 2.70 -0.75 -7.64
CA PHE A 65 2.64 0.52 -8.38
C PHE A 65 1.35 1.27 -8.05
N THR A 66 1.41 2.17 -7.07
CA THR A 66 0.27 2.94 -6.55
C THR A 66 -0.32 3.92 -7.57
N HIS A 67 0.48 4.41 -8.53
CA HIS A 67 -0.01 5.34 -9.55
C HIS A 67 -1.10 4.70 -10.42
N ALA A 68 -0.95 3.43 -10.82
CA ALA A 68 -1.99 2.73 -11.58
C ALA A 68 -3.31 2.62 -10.79
N PHE A 69 -3.25 2.39 -9.48
CA PHE A 69 -4.43 2.40 -8.63
C PHE A 69 -5.12 3.77 -8.64
N LEU A 70 -4.37 4.87 -8.42
CA LEU A 70 -4.91 6.23 -8.46
C LEU A 70 -5.50 6.57 -9.83
N THR A 71 -4.82 6.22 -10.92
CA THR A 71 -5.38 6.39 -12.27
C THR A 71 -6.68 5.61 -12.45
N GLY A 72 -6.76 4.38 -11.94
CA GLY A 72 -7.98 3.56 -11.96
C GLY A 72 -9.14 4.21 -11.20
N VAL A 73 -8.90 4.74 -9.99
CA VAL A 73 -9.91 5.48 -9.21
C VAL A 73 -10.40 6.71 -9.99
N LYS A 74 -9.46 7.48 -10.57
CA LYS A 74 -9.75 8.66 -11.38
C LYS A 74 -10.60 8.31 -12.61
N GLN A 75 -10.26 7.22 -13.30
CA GLN A 75 -11.00 6.70 -14.45
C GLN A 75 -12.42 6.26 -14.07
N ASN A 76 -12.57 5.55 -12.94
CA ASN A 76 -13.88 5.08 -12.46
C ASN A 76 -14.81 6.27 -12.17
N PHE A 77 -14.30 7.30 -11.48
CA PHE A 77 -15.06 8.53 -11.21
C PHE A 77 -15.43 9.26 -12.51
N ALA A 78 -14.46 9.49 -13.41
CA ALA A 78 -14.68 10.16 -14.69
C ALA A 78 -15.77 9.47 -15.52
N ARG A 79 -15.73 8.13 -15.62
CA ARG A 79 -16.73 7.32 -16.33
C ARG A 79 -18.11 7.41 -15.66
N LYS A 80 -18.17 7.30 -14.34
CA LYS A 80 -19.43 7.39 -13.57
C LYS A 80 -20.11 8.76 -13.75
N ARG A 81 -19.34 9.84 -13.72
CA ARG A 81 -19.84 11.23 -13.82
C ARG A 81 -19.88 11.76 -15.27
N ARG A 82 -19.42 10.99 -16.26
CA ARG A 82 -19.36 11.36 -17.70
C ARG A 82 -18.59 12.66 -17.96
N ILE A 83 -17.47 12.85 -17.28
CA ILE A 83 -16.59 14.01 -17.43
C ILE A 83 -15.19 13.56 -17.91
N PRO A 84 -14.44 14.40 -18.64
CA PRO A 84 -13.10 14.06 -19.06
C PRO A 84 -12.17 13.79 -17.87
N ILE A 85 -11.27 12.81 -18.00
CA ILE A 85 -10.33 12.47 -16.92
C ILE A 85 -9.33 13.60 -16.65
N ASP A 86 -9.00 14.41 -17.65
CA ASP A 86 -8.01 15.48 -17.52
C ASP A 86 -8.56 16.71 -16.79
N THR A 87 -9.88 16.81 -16.61
CA THR A 87 -10.54 17.94 -15.93
C THR A 87 -10.77 17.69 -14.44
N ILE A 88 -10.33 16.55 -13.89
CA ILE A 88 -10.50 16.20 -12.48
C ILE A 88 -9.16 16.00 -11.78
N THR A 89 -9.16 16.24 -10.47
CA THR A 89 -8.03 16.00 -9.58
C THR A 89 -8.52 15.34 -8.29
N PHE A 90 -7.60 14.86 -7.46
CA PHE A 90 -7.94 14.31 -6.15
C PHE A 90 -8.07 15.41 -5.12
N ASN A 91 -9.05 15.23 -4.23
CA ASN A 91 -9.07 15.84 -2.92
C ASN A 91 -8.87 14.73 -1.88
N TYR A 92 -8.33 15.06 -0.72
CA TYR A 92 -7.97 14.11 0.32
C TYR A 92 -8.57 14.52 1.66
N ALA A 93 -9.01 13.53 2.42
CA ALA A 93 -9.46 13.70 3.79
C ALA A 93 -8.98 12.52 4.64
N CYS A 94 -8.48 12.80 5.84
CA CYS A 94 -8.21 11.76 6.82
C CYS A 94 -9.53 11.32 7.45
N MET A 95 -9.86 10.05 7.30
CA MET A 95 -11.09 9.48 7.81
C MET A 95 -10.93 9.13 9.30
N PRO A 96 -11.93 9.42 10.16
CA PRO A 96 -11.84 9.10 11.58
C PRO A 96 -11.89 7.59 11.84
N GLY A 97 -11.30 7.13 12.93
CA GLY A 97 -11.31 5.72 13.31
C GLY A 97 -10.35 4.84 12.51
N HIS A 98 -10.54 3.53 12.59
CA HIS A 98 -9.66 2.53 11.98
C HIS A 98 -10.24 2.00 10.66
N ALA A 99 -9.39 1.44 9.80
CA ALA A 99 -9.78 0.95 8.48
C ALA A 99 -10.88 -0.13 8.56
N GLU A 100 -10.84 -0.95 9.60
CA GLU A 100 -11.80 -2.04 9.87
C GLU A 100 -13.21 -1.53 10.16
N SER A 101 -13.36 -0.27 10.57
CA SER A 101 -14.66 0.36 10.80
C SER A 101 -15.42 0.68 9.50
N TYR A 102 -14.73 0.65 8.35
CA TYR A 102 -15.31 0.96 7.05
C TYR A 102 -15.62 -0.31 6.27
N THR A 103 -16.87 -0.76 6.36
CA THR A 103 -17.32 -2.03 5.75
C THR A 103 -17.92 -1.87 4.35
N ALA A 104 -18.15 -0.63 3.90
CA ALA A 104 -18.72 -0.31 2.60
C ALA A 104 -17.80 0.65 1.82
N PRO A 105 -17.73 0.54 0.48
CA PRO A 105 -17.00 1.48 -0.35
C PRO A 105 -17.66 2.87 -0.31
N PRO A 106 -16.89 3.96 -0.52
CA PRO A 106 -17.46 5.30 -0.63
C PRO A 106 -18.27 5.44 -1.93
N GLU A 107 -19.18 6.42 -1.98
CA GLU A 107 -19.94 6.71 -3.20
C GLU A 107 -18.99 7.07 -4.36
N ASP A 108 -18.02 7.94 -4.09
CA ASP A 108 -17.00 8.38 -5.04
C ASP A 108 -15.61 8.32 -4.41
N GLY A 109 -14.61 8.01 -5.23
CA GLY A 109 -13.22 7.88 -4.79
C GLY A 109 -12.88 6.50 -4.25
N ALA A 110 -11.95 6.45 -3.29
CA ALA A 110 -11.53 5.23 -2.63
C ALA A 110 -11.06 5.53 -1.20
N LEU A 111 -11.32 4.61 -0.27
CA LEU A 111 -10.73 4.64 1.06
C LEU A 111 -9.40 3.88 1.03
N ILE A 112 -8.38 4.44 1.67
CA ILE A 112 -7.04 3.84 1.71
C ILE A 112 -6.47 3.76 3.12
N SER A 113 -5.61 2.78 3.35
CA SER A 113 -4.85 2.58 4.59
C SER A 113 -3.39 2.23 4.30
N GLY A 114 -2.54 2.21 5.34
CA GLY A 114 -1.11 1.87 5.22
C GLY A 114 -0.20 3.01 4.79
N MET A 115 -0.66 4.25 4.95
CA MET A 115 0.24 5.41 4.89
C MET A 115 0.94 5.59 6.23
N PHE A 116 2.18 6.04 6.19
CA PHE A 116 2.98 6.36 7.37
C PHE A 116 3.31 7.85 7.35
N VAL A 117 3.44 8.44 8.53
CA VAL A 117 3.90 9.82 8.72
C VAL A 117 5.30 9.74 9.35
N GLU A 118 6.25 10.47 8.77
CA GLU A 118 7.60 10.60 9.30
C GLU A 118 7.86 12.06 9.69
N GLY A 119 8.54 12.28 10.82
CA GLY A 119 8.82 13.63 11.34
C GLY A 119 7.65 14.31 12.04
N ALA A 120 6.47 13.69 12.08
CA ALA A 120 5.29 14.15 12.79
C ALA A 120 4.46 12.96 13.29
N ARG A 121 3.43 13.22 14.10
CA ARG A 121 2.40 12.25 14.46
C ARG A 121 1.03 12.74 14.00
N TRP A 122 0.12 11.80 13.76
CA TRP A 122 -1.29 12.13 13.53
C TRP A 122 -2.04 12.09 14.85
N ASP A 123 -2.64 13.21 15.25
CA ASP A 123 -3.60 13.25 16.36
C ASP A 123 -4.99 12.92 15.79
N ALA A 124 -5.50 11.74 16.18
CA ALA A 124 -6.80 11.25 15.73
C ALA A 124 -7.99 11.97 16.38
N GLU A 125 -7.82 12.56 17.57
CA GLU A 125 -8.89 13.29 18.26
C GLU A 125 -9.03 14.70 17.67
N ALA A 126 -7.91 15.39 17.48
CA ALA A 126 -7.89 16.73 16.90
C ALA A 126 -7.87 16.74 15.36
N ALA A 127 -7.74 15.57 14.72
CA ALA A 127 -7.67 15.38 13.27
C ALA A 127 -6.62 16.26 12.58
N LYS A 128 -5.42 16.34 13.17
CA LYS A 128 -4.33 17.21 12.70
C LYS A 128 -2.97 16.56 12.90
N LEU A 129 -1.97 17.08 12.18
CA LEU A 129 -0.58 16.72 12.43
C LEU A 129 -0.07 17.45 13.69
N GLU A 130 0.68 16.73 14.50
CA GLU A 130 1.39 17.27 15.66
C GLU A 130 2.85 16.83 15.66
N GLU A 131 3.65 17.47 16.52
CA GLU A 131 5.04 17.11 16.76
C GLU A 131 5.17 15.64 17.17
N SER A 132 6.24 15.02 16.70
CA SER A 132 6.54 13.64 17.04
C SER A 132 6.84 13.51 18.55
N LEU A 133 6.37 12.42 19.16
CA LEU A 133 6.82 12.09 20.52
C LEU A 133 8.26 11.57 20.46
N PRO A 134 9.04 11.72 21.55
CA PRO A 134 10.35 11.09 21.65
C PRO A 134 10.25 9.60 21.32
N LYS A 135 11.15 9.12 20.46
CA LYS A 135 11.26 7.71 20.06
C LYS A 135 11.75 6.83 21.22
#